data_AF-A0A183JJB2-F1
#
_entry.id   AF-A0A183JJB2-F1
#
_cell.length_a   1.000
_cell.length_b   1.000
_cell.length_c   1.000
_cell.angle_alpha   90.00
_cell.angle_beta   90.00
_cell.angle_gamma   90.00
#
_symmetry.space_group_name_H-M   'P 1'
#
loop_
_entity.id
_entity.type
_entity.pdbx_description
1 polymer ?
#
loop_
_entity_poly.entity_id
_entity_poly.type
_entity_poly.pdbx_seq_one_letter_code
_entity_poly.pdbx_strand_id
1 'polypeptide(L)'
;MGRNDTMQPADGFDGCIYAAQWNNIFPLHLIYEEPRNASVVMLPADSVREDLCGFIEILPEEEPVEIRPSPAIPTNITFPEITDDAEREKRIIAGVVSGVILILSVIILVLFCRHFTFEQGDYRTREAKGASRMKTADMAIQYGRTGQPEVQGKEWWI
;
A
#
# COMPACT_ATOMS: atom_id res chain seq x y z
N MET A 1 19.91 -14.89 32.78
CA MET A 1 18.66 -15.51 33.28
C MET A 1 18.84 -15.91 34.73
N GLY A 2 17.79 -15.85 35.57
CA GLY A 2 17.88 -16.28 36.97
C GLY A 2 18.64 -15.35 37.92
N ARG A 3 18.76 -14.06 37.58
CA ARG A 3 19.40 -13.03 38.42
C ARG A 3 18.35 -12.06 38.93
N ASN A 4 18.43 -11.69 40.20
CA ASN A 4 17.69 -10.56 40.78
C ASN A 4 18.62 -9.34 40.90
N ASP A 5 18.07 -8.14 41.09
CA ASP A 5 18.80 -6.88 41.24
C ASP A 5 19.77 -6.86 42.44
N THR A 6 19.64 -7.83 43.35
CA THR A 6 20.48 -8.00 44.54
C THR A 6 21.68 -8.93 44.35
N MET A 7 21.80 -9.62 43.22
CA MET A 7 22.84 -10.63 42.96
C MET A 7 24.03 -10.02 42.20
N GLN A 8 25.25 -10.52 42.43
CA GLN A 8 26.42 -10.02 41.70
C GLN A 8 26.35 -10.44 40.22
N PRO A 9 27.00 -9.71 39.29
CA PRO A 9 26.95 -10.02 37.87
C PRO A 9 27.39 -11.45 37.50
N ALA A 10 28.27 -12.06 38.31
CA ALA A 10 28.79 -13.41 38.13
C ALA A 10 27.92 -14.52 38.76
N ASP A 11 26.86 -14.17 39.50
CA ASP A 11 26.00 -15.14 40.20
C ASP A 11 24.81 -15.62 39.32
N GLY A 12 24.75 -15.19 38.06
CA GLY A 12 23.70 -15.58 37.12
C GLY A 12 24.01 -16.90 36.42
N PHE A 13 22.98 -17.54 35.87
CA PHE A 13 23.20 -18.65 34.95
C PHE A 13 23.87 -18.13 33.67
N ASP A 14 25.04 -18.69 33.37
CA ASP A 14 25.79 -18.47 32.14
C ASP A 14 26.03 -19.82 31.46
N GLY A 15 25.38 -20.01 30.31
CA GLY A 15 25.38 -21.27 29.59
C GLY A 15 24.17 -21.42 28.67
N CYS A 16 23.98 -22.66 28.23
CA CYS A 16 22.95 -23.03 27.27
C CYS A 16 21.84 -23.83 27.92
N ILE A 17 20.58 -23.45 27.65
CA ILE A 17 19.40 -24.19 28.09
C ILE A 17 18.64 -24.63 26.84
N TYR A 18 18.34 -25.92 26.76
CA TYR A 18 17.51 -26.50 25.71
C TYR A 18 16.29 -27.19 26.34
N ALA A 19 15.19 -27.28 25.58
CA ALA A 19 13.99 -28.04 25.93
C ALA A 19 13.36 -27.74 27.32
N ALA A 20 13.39 -26.47 27.76
CA ALA A 20 12.76 -26.09 29.03
C ALA A 20 11.22 -26.11 28.93
N GLN A 21 10.57 -26.82 29.87
CA GLN A 21 9.13 -27.06 29.85
C GLN A 21 8.51 -26.85 31.25
N TRP A 22 7.39 -26.14 31.31
CA TRP A 22 6.56 -26.00 32.52
C TRP A 22 5.11 -26.19 32.18
N ASN A 23 4.42 -27.13 32.84
CA ASN A 23 2.98 -27.39 32.63
C ASN A 23 2.61 -27.54 31.14
N ASN A 24 3.45 -28.24 30.38
CA ASN A 24 3.30 -28.42 28.93
C ASN A 24 3.43 -27.15 28.07
N ILE A 25 4.05 -26.09 28.61
CA ILE A 25 4.39 -24.85 27.91
C ILE A 25 5.91 -24.81 27.68
N PHE A 26 6.32 -24.46 26.46
CA PHE A 26 7.71 -24.36 26.04
C PHE A 26 8.10 -22.88 25.83
N PRO A 27 8.37 -22.12 26.91
CA PRO A 27 8.53 -20.66 26.81
C PRO A 27 9.72 -20.22 25.95
N LEU A 28 10.81 -21.00 25.93
CA LEU A 28 11.97 -20.70 25.10
C LEU A 28 11.68 -20.89 23.61
N HIS A 29 10.77 -21.79 23.24
CA HIS A 29 10.36 -21.95 21.85
C HIS A 29 9.41 -20.82 21.45
N LEU A 30 8.38 -20.57 22.28
CA LEU A 30 7.33 -19.57 22.03
C LEU A 30 7.86 -18.14 21.82
N ILE A 31 9.00 -17.79 22.40
CA ILE A 31 9.56 -16.43 22.28
C ILE A 31 10.30 -16.17 20.96
N TYR A 32 10.70 -17.24 20.26
CA TYR A 32 11.35 -17.18 18.94
C TYR A 32 10.43 -17.63 17.81
N GLU A 33 9.15 -17.86 18.08
CA GLU A 33 8.15 -18.11 17.03
C GLU A 33 7.93 -16.87 16.17
N GLU A 34 7.64 -17.11 14.88
CA GLU A 34 7.31 -16.08 13.91
C GLU A 34 5.87 -16.31 13.40
N PRO A 35 4.88 -15.45 13.74
CA PRO A 35 5.00 -14.18 14.46
C PRO A 35 5.16 -14.34 15.99
N ARG A 36 5.90 -13.41 16.62
CA ARG A 36 6.19 -13.46 18.07
C ARG A 36 4.91 -13.48 18.90
N ASN A 37 4.83 -14.44 19.83
CA ASN A 37 3.73 -14.55 20.76
C ASN A 37 3.77 -13.44 21.84
N ALA A 38 2.69 -12.67 21.97
CA ALA A 38 2.60 -11.58 22.94
C ALA A 38 2.50 -12.04 24.42
N SER A 39 2.21 -13.32 24.65
CA SER A 39 2.01 -13.88 26.00
C SER A 39 3.33 -14.19 26.72
N VAL A 40 4.45 -14.17 26.00
CA VAL A 40 5.78 -14.49 26.53
C VAL A 40 6.68 -13.28 26.34
N VAL A 41 7.34 -12.86 27.42
CA VAL A 41 8.21 -11.68 27.43
C VAL A 41 9.52 -12.04 28.14
N MET A 42 10.64 -11.53 27.62
CA MET A 42 11.94 -11.63 28.28
C MET A 42 12.18 -10.42 29.18
N LEU A 43 12.61 -10.68 30.42
CA LEU A 43 13.05 -9.64 31.36
C LEU A 43 14.44 -9.99 31.91
N PRO A 44 15.44 -9.10 31.73
CA PRO A 44 15.43 -7.90 30.90
C PRO A 44 15.28 -8.23 29.40
N ALA A 45 14.89 -7.24 28.60
CA ALA A 45 14.77 -7.40 27.14
C ALA A 45 16.09 -7.91 26.55
N ASP A 46 16.01 -8.81 25.58
CA ASP A 46 17.15 -9.42 24.87
C ASP A 46 18.18 -10.13 25.76
N SER A 47 17.78 -10.55 26.96
CA SER A 47 18.64 -11.28 27.89
C SER A 47 18.92 -12.73 27.51
N VAL A 48 18.18 -13.27 26.54
CA VAL A 48 18.40 -14.59 25.96
C VAL A 48 18.44 -14.44 24.45
N ARG A 49 19.33 -15.22 23.83
CA ARG A 49 19.53 -15.31 22.39
C ARG A 49 19.39 -16.77 21.97
N GLU A 50 18.84 -17.00 20.79
CA GLU A 50 18.85 -18.32 20.16
C GLU A 50 20.26 -18.62 19.63
N ASP A 51 20.83 -19.73 20.08
CA ASP A 51 22.16 -20.19 19.67
C ASP A 51 22.16 -21.73 19.62
N LEU A 52 23.00 -22.29 18.75
CA LEU A 52 23.13 -23.74 18.56
C LEU A 52 23.91 -24.42 19.68
N CYS A 53 24.47 -23.67 20.63
CA CYS A 53 25.03 -24.22 21.88
C CYS A 53 26.02 -25.38 21.68
N GLY A 54 26.80 -25.34 20.60
CA GLY A 54 27.78 -26.37 20.24
C GLY A 54 27.17 -27.67 19.69
N PHE A 55 25.86 -27.73 19.50
CA PHE A 55 25.21 -28.81 18.76
C PHE A 55 25.31 -28.53 17.26
N ILE A 56 25.91 -29.47 16.54
CA ILE A 56 25.94 -29.46 15.07
C ILE A 56 24.90 -30.49 14.65
N GLU A 57 23.91 -30.06 13.87
CA GLU A 57 22.94 -30.98 13.31
C GLU A 57 23.66 -31.98 12.39
N ILE A 58 23.50 -33.27 12.66
CA ILE A 58 23.94 -34.32 11.74
C ILE A 58 22.88 -34.38 10.65
N LEU A 59 23.11 -33.64 9.56
CA LEU A 59 22.24 -33.75 8.40
C LEU A 59 22.38 -35.17 7.81
N PRO A 60 21.27 -35.81 7.40
CA PRO A 60 21.36 -37.00 6.59
C PRO A 60 22.13 -36.69 5.30
N GLU A 61 22.84 -37.69 4.78
CA GLU A 61 23.54 -37.55 3.50
C GLU A 61 22.56 -37.13 2.40
N GLU A 62 22.96 -36.16 1.58
CA GLU A 62 22.11 -35.59 0.54
C GLU A 62 21.73 -36.70 -0.45
N GLU A 63 20.43 -36.87 -0.68
CA GLU A 63 19.93 -37.89 -1.60
C GLU A 63 20.47 -37.59 -3.00
N PRO A 64 21.02 -38.59 -3.71
CA PRO A 64 21.56 -38.36 -5.05
C PRO A 64 20.46 -37.81 -5.96
N VAL A 65 20.75 -36.70 -6.65
CA VAL A 65 19.80 -36.08 -7.57
C VAL A 65 19.37 -37.09 -8.63
N GLU A 66 18.10 -37.50 -8.61
CA GLU A 66 17.51 -38.33 -9.65
C GLU A 66 17.35 -37.49 -10.93
N ILE A 67 18.39 -37.47 -11.76
CA ILE A 67 18.32 -36.81 -13.06
C ILE A 67 17.53 -37.72 -14.00
N ARG A 68 16.27 -37.36 -14.25
CA ARG A 68 15.51 -37.95 -15.36
C ARG A 68 16.26 -37.65 -16.67
N PRO A 69 16.45 -38.63 -17.56
CA PRO A 69 17.03 -38.36 -18.86
C PRO A 69 16.17 -37.31 -19.56
N SER A 70 16.83 -36.29 -20.12
CA SER A 70 16.13 -35.28 -20.92
C SER A 70 15.34 -35.99 -22.02
N PRO A 71 14.08 -35.61 -22.28
CA PRO A 71 13.32 -36.17 -23.38
C PRO A 71 14.14 -36.03 -24.66
N ALA A 72 14.29 -37.13 -25.41
CA ALA A 72 14.92 -37.11 -26.71
C ALA A 72 14.05 -36.27 -27.64
N ILE A 73 14.40 -34.99 -27.81
CA ILE A 73 13.75 -34.11 -28.75
C ILE A 73 14.08 -34.64 -30.15
N PRO A 74 13.09 -35.04 -30.97
CA PRO A 74 13.34 -35.54 -32.30
C PRO A 74 14.03 -34.44 -33.12
N THR A 75 15.04 -34.80 -33.92
CA THR A 75 15.82 -33.86 -34.75
C THR A 75 15.01 -33.16 -35.84
N ASN A 76 13.72 -33.49 -35.97
CA ASN A 76 12.81 -32.98 -36.99
C ASN A 76 11.66 -32.14 -36.39
N ILE A 77 11.94 -31.40 -35.31
CA ILE A 77 11.10 -30.27 -34.92
C ILE A 77 11.64 -29.01 -35.58
N THR A 78 11.02 -28.63 -36.69
CA THR A 78 11.18 -27.28 -37.22
C THR A 78 10.45 -26.34 -36.27
N PHE A 79 11.20 -25.68 -35.38
CA PHE A 79 10.67 -24.50 -34.70
C PHE A 79 10.21 -23.52 -35.78
N PRO A 80 9.05 -22.86 -35.61
CA PRO A 80 8.62 -21.87 -36.59
C PRO A 80 9.75 -20.85 -36.73
N GLU A 81 10.28 -20.73 -37.95
CA GLU A 81 11.31 -19.75 -38.26
C GLU A 81 10.72 -18.38 -37.93
N ILE A 82 11.27 -17.73 -36.91
CA ILE A 82 10.94 -16.34 -36.60
C ILE A 82 11.59 -15.53 -37.71
N THR A 83 10.86 -15.35 -38.80
CA THR A 83 11.32 -14.50 -39.90
C THR A 83 11.22 -13.05 -39.44
N ASP A 84 12.20 -12.23 -39.84
CA ASP A 84 12.21 -10.80 -39.57
C ASP A 84 10.91 -10.13 -40.06
N ASP A 85 10.29 -10.69 -41.11
CA ASP A 85 9.01 -10.25 -41.65
C ASP A 85 7.86 -10.45 -40.65
N ALA A 86 7.78 -11.62 -39.98
CA ALA A 86 6.74 -11.90 -38.99
C ALA A 86 6.88 -11.01 -37.75
N GLU A 87 8.11 -10.67 -37.34
CA GLU A 87 8.32 -9.69 -36.27
C GLU A 87 7.94 -8.28 -36.70
N ARG A 88 8.29 -7.89 -37.94
CA ARG A 88 7.97 -6.58 -38.49
C ARG A 88 6.46 -6.37 -38.56
N GLU A 89 5.71 -7.36 -39.03
CA GLU A 89 4.24 -7.33 -39.06
C GLU A 89 3.65 -7.17 -37.65
N LYS A 90 4.14 -7.94 -36.67
CA LYS A 90 3.70 -7.82 -35.26
C LYS A 90 3.94 -6.42 -34.69
N ARG A 91 5.11 -5.83 -34.95
CA ARG A 91 5.45 -4.47 -34.49
C ARG A 91 4.55 -3.41 -35.13
N ILE A 92 4.24 -3.55 -36.42
CA ILE A 92 3.32 -2.64 -37.13
C ILE A 92 1.92 -2.73 -36.52
N ILE A 93 1.39 -3.95 -36.34
CA ILE A 93 0.05 -4.16 -35.77
C ILE A 93 -0.01 -3.58 -34.36
N ALA A 94 0.97 -3.86 -33.50
CA ALA A 94 1.04 -3.32 -32.15
C ALA A 94 1.09 -1.78 -32.14
N GLY A 95 1.85 -1.16 -33.05
CA GLY A 95 1.95 0.29 -33.18
C GLY A 95 0.62 0.94 -33.60
N VAL A 96 -0.08 0.35 -34.58
CA VAL A 96 -1.36 0.88 -35.06
C VAL A 96 -2.44 0.75 -33.98
N VAL A 97 -2.55 -0.42 -33.33
CA VAL A 97 -3.55 -0.67 -32.29
C VAL A 97 -3.34 0.26 -31.09
N SER A 98 -2.09 0.41 -30.62
CA SER A 98 -1.77 1.33 -29.52
C SER A 98 -2.03 2.80 -29.89
N GLY A 99 -1.70 3.21 -31.11
CA GLY A 99 -1.98 4.56 -31.61
C GLY A 99 -3.47 4.90 -31.62
N VAL A 100 -4.32 3.99 -32.09
CA VAL A 100 -5.78 4.18 -32.11
C VAL A 100 -6.34 4.30 -30.69
N ILE A 101 -5.91 3.45 -29.77
CA ILE A 101 -6.35 3.49 -28.36
C ILE A 101 -5.94 4.81 -27.71
N LEU A 102 -4.72 5.28 -27.93
CA LEU A 102 -4.26 6.55 -27.39
C LEU A 102 -5.08 7.73 -27.93
N ILE A 103 -5.34 7.78 -29.24
CA ILE A 103 -6.17 8.83 -29.84
C ILE A 103 -7.58 8.84 -29.23
N LEU A 104 -8.22 7.66 -29.11
CA LEU A 104 -9.53 7.55 -28.48
C LEU A 104 -9.53 8.01 -27.02
N SER A 105 -8.50 7.65 -26.25
CA SER A 105 -8.36 8.07 -24.86
C SER A 105 -8.26 9.60 -24.72
N VAL A 106 -7.53 10.27 -25.61
CA VAL A 106 -7.41 11.73 -25.63
C VAL A 106 -8.74 12.38 -25.99
N ILE A 107 -9.47 11.84 -26.96
CA ILE A 107 -10.81 12.34 -27.34
C ILE A 107 -11.77 12.25 -26.16
N ILE A 108 -11.81 11.10 -25.47
CA ILE A 108 -12.65 10.91 -24.29
C ILE A 108 -12.28 11.90 -23.19
N LEU A 109 -10.99 12.10 -22.92
CA LEU A 109 -10.50 13.05 -21.92
C LEU A 109 -10.95 14.49 -22.26
N VAL A 110 -10.81 14.91 -23.51
CA VAL A 110 -11.26 16.25 -23.96
C VAL A 110 -12.77 16.41 -23.78
N LEU A 111 -13.57 15.41 -24.15
CA LEU A 111 -15.02 15.44 -23.95
C LEU A 111 -15.40 15.49 -22.47
N PHE A 112 -14.70 14.73 -21.63
CA PHE A 112 -14.91 14.73 -20.19
C PHE A 112 -14.58 16.09 -19.57
N CYS A 113 -13.41 16.66 -19.88
CA CYS A 113 -13.03 17.99 -19.43
C CYS A 113 -14.04 19.05 -19.90
N ARG A 114 -14.49 18.97 -21.16
CA ARG A 114 -15.52 19.89 -21.67
C ARG A 114 -16.82 19.74 -20.89
N HIS A 115 -17.32 18.52 -20.70
CA HIS A 115 -18.59 18.31 -19.99
C HIS A 115 -18.52 18.80 -18.55
N PHE A 116 -17.45 18.45 -17.82
CA PHE A 116 -17.31 18.79 -16.41
C PHE A 116 -17.08 20.28 -16.16
N THR A 117 -16.36 20.97 -17.04
CA THR A 117 -16.13 22.42 -16.91
C THR A 117 -17.37 23.25 -17.20
N PHE A 118 -18.30 22.76 -18.04
CA PHE A 118 -19.56 23.46 -18.31
C PHE A 118 -20.57 23.37 -17.15
N GLU A 119 -20.56 22.30 -16.35
CA GLU A 119 -21.51 22.12 -15.24
C GLU A 119 -21.22 23.01 -14.01
N GLN A 120 -20.04 23.65 -13.93
CA GLN A 120 -19.71 24.58 -12.84
C GLN A 120 -20.13 26.04 -13.10
N GLY A 121 -20.80 26.32 -14.22
CA GLY A 121 -21.18 27.69 -14.62
C GLY A 121 -22.52 28.20 -14.10
N ASP A 122 -23.27 27.44 -13.30
CA ASP A 122 -24.58 27.89 -12.80
C ASP A 122 -24.40 28.79 -11.56
N TYR A 123 -23.81 29.97 -11.77
CA TYR A 123 -23.83 31.03 -10.77
C TYR A 123 -25.29 31.45 -10.59
N ARG A 124 -25.94 30.94 -9.54
CA ARG A 124 -27.23 31.46 -9.09
C ARG A 124 -27.05 32.89 -8.61
N THR A 125 -27.09 33.85 -9.53
CA THR A 125 -27.11 35.27 -9.23
C THR A 125 -28.45 35.58 -8.55
N ARG A 126 -28.44 35.65 -7.22
CA ARG A 126 -29.59 36.12 -6.44
C ARG A 126 -29.66 37.64 -6.50
N GLU A 127 -29.96 38.15 -7.69
CA GLU A 127 -30.18 39.59 -7.89
C GLU A 127 -31.31 40.09 -6.99
N ALA A 128 -31.11 41.25 -6.36
CA ALA A 128 -32.06 41.92 -5.47
C ALA A 128 -33.28 42.46 -6.22
N LYS A 129 -34.13 41.55 -6.70
CA LYS A 129 -35.40 41.88 -7.36
C LYS A 129 -36.39 42.45 -6.35
N GLY A 130 -37.03 43.56 -6.72
CA GLY A 130 -38.00 44.28 -5.88
C GLY A 130 -37.43 45.41 -5.04
N ALA A 131 -36.11 45.66 -5.10
CA ALA A 131 -35.43 46.71 -4.34
C ALA A 131 -34.98 47.91 -5.19
N SER A 132 -35.57 48.11 -6.38
CA SER A 132 -35.22 49.17 -7.33
C SER A 132 -35.46 50.60 -6.83
N ARG A 133 -36.16 50.77 -5.71
CA ARG A 133 -36.44 52.06 -5.07
C ARG A 133 -35.56 52.34 -3.84
N MET A 134 -34.61 51.46 -3.52
CA MET A 134 -33.69 51.65 -2.40
C MET A 134 -32.55 52.60 -2.79
N LYS A 135 -32.11 53.43 -1.85
CA LYS A 135 -31.11 54.48 -2.10
C LYS A 135 -29.66 53.98 -2.07
N THR A 136 -29.42 52.82 -1.46
CA THR A 136 -28.09 52.22 -1.29
C THR A 136 -28.14 50.73 -1.56
N ALA A 137 -27.01 50.16 -2.00
CA ALA A 137 -26.91 48.74 -2.34
C ALA A 137 -27.17 47.84 -1.13
N ASP A 138 -26.73 48.24 0.06
CA ASP A 138 -26.89 47.45 1.29
C ASP A 138 -28.36 47.31 1.70
N MET A 139 -29.15 48.39 1.56
CA MET A 139 -30.60 48.31 1.72
C MET A 139 -31.23 47.44 0.63
N ALA A 140 -30.74 47.50 -0.60
CA ALA A 140 -31.29 46.68 -1.66
C ALA A 140 -31.13 45.18 -1.39
N ILE A 141 -30.02 44.78 -0.77
CA ILE A 141 -29.75 43.39 -0.37
C ILE A 141 -30.63 42.99 0.82
N GLN A 142 -30.77 43.84 1.85
CA GLN A 142 -31.63 43.56 3.02
C GLN A 142 -33.12 43.39 2.67
N TYR A 143 -33.64 44.20 1.75
CA TYR A 143 -35.05 44.18 1.36
C TYR A 143 -35.31 43.37 0.08
N GLY A 144 -34.29 42.70 -0.45
CA GLY A 144 -34.42 41.80 -1.59
C GLY A 144 -35.24 40.56 -1.23
N ARG A 145 -36.11 40.10 -2.14
CA ARG A 145 -37.02 38.97 -1.90
C ARG A 145 -36.53 37.62 -2.45
N THR A 146 -35.34 37.60 -3.03
CA THR A 146 -34.81 36.41 -3.75
C THR A 146 -33.82 35.62 -2.91
N GLY A 147 -33.83 35.82 -1.59
CA GLY A 147 -33.03 35.07 -0.62
C GLY A 147 -31.56 35.45 -0.65
N GLN A 148 -31.27 36.74 -0.63
CA GLN A 148 -29.94 37.30 -0.41
C GLN A 148 -29.34 36.80 0.91
N PRO A 149 -28.00 36.69 1.01
CA PRO A 149 -27.35 36.48 2.29
C PRO A 149 -27.67 37.61 3.27
N GLU A 150 -27.82 37.29 4.55
CA GLU A 150 -28.12 38.25 5.60
C GLU A 150 -26.96 39.25 5.74
N VAL A 151 -27.25 40.54 5.56
CA VAL A 151 -26.26 41.61 5.72
C VAL A 151 -26.11 41.86 7.22
N GLN A 152 -24.94 41.55 7.79
CA GLN A 152 -24.63 41.89 9.17
C GLN A 152 -24.72 43.40 9.35
N GLY A 153 -25.69 43.84 10.14
CA GLY A 153 -26.01 45.25 10.31
C GLY A 153 -24.97 45.99 11.15
N LYS A 154 -24.52 47.13 10.62
CA LYS A 154 -23.75 48.20 11.29
C LYS A 154 -22.39 47.78 11.83
N GLU A 155 -21.41 47.84 10.95
CA GLU A 155 -20.06 48.21 11.36
C GLU A 155 -20.08 49.69 11.80
N TRP A 156 -19.85 49.90 13.09
CA TRP A 156 -19.79 51.22 13.72
C TRP A 156 -18.35 51.71 13.66
N TRP A 157 -17.98 52.40 12.58
CA TRP A 157 -16.75 53.19 12.58
C TRP A 157 -17.08 54.63 12.19
N ILE A 158 -16.52 55.54 12.99
CA ILE A 158 -16.52 57.00 12.83
C ILE A 158 -15.92 57.39 11.48
#